data_AF-A0A3G9ISR9-F1
#
_entry.id   AF-A0A3G9ISR9-F1
#
_cell.length_a   1.000
_cell.length_b   1.000
_cell.length_c   1.000
_cell.angle_alpha   90.00
_cell.angle_beta   90.00
_cell.angle_gamma   90.00
#
_symmetry.space_group_name_H-M   'P 1'
#
loop_
_entity.id
_entity.type
_entity.pdbx_description
1 polymer ?
#
loop_
_entity_poly.entity_id
_entity_poly.type
_entity_poly.pdbx_seq_one_letter_code
_entity_poly.pdbx_strand_id
1 'polypeptide(L)'
;MLDETALLFQFSDDKSAVLASQMLQELGYEPVIQQGQNVHIHLDGSDLTSALEIAQSHGGWLTTQSPITDACITDDAYHMDTIPIPAHVVNEDLIASEDIFDPDDRSYGYFSGDVHT
;
A
#
# COMPACT_ATOMS: atom_id res chain seq x y z
N MET A 1 5.59 13.39 15.89
CA MET A 1 4.89 12.73 14.77
C MET A 1 4.13 13.84 14.10
N LEU A 2 4.46 14.12 12.86
CA LEU A 2 3.67 15.03 12.03
C LEU A 2 2.54 14.16 11.50
N ASP A 3 1.30 14.50 11.85
CA ASP A 3 0.12 13.78 11.39
C ASP A 3 -0.18 14.22 9.96
N GLU A 4 0.46 13.55 8.99
CA GLU A 4 0.22 13.81 7.57
C GLU A 4 -1.21 13.40 7.22
N THR A 5 -1.93 14.25 6.49
CA THR A 5 -3.31 13.99 6.08
C THR A 5 -3.44 14.09 4.57
N ALA A 6 -3.98 13.03 3.95
CA ALA A 6 -4.33 13.02 2.54
C ALA A 6 -5.79 13.48 2.38
N LEU A 7 -6.02 14.46 1.49
CA LEU A 7 -7.36 14.90 1.11
C LEU A 7 -7.58 14.73 -0.39
N LEU A 8 -8.75 14.18 -0.75
CA LEU A 8 -9.24 14.12 -2.11
C LEU A 8 -10.45 15.04 -2.26
N PHE A 9 -10.34 15.99 -3.19
CA PHE A 9 -11.41 16.91 -3.55
C PHE A 9 -11.98 16.58 -4.92
N GLN A 10 -13.30 16.57 -5.04
CA GLN A 10 -14.00 16.46 -6.31
C GLN A 10 -14.54 17.84 -6.71
N PHE A 11 -14.22 18.29 -7.92
CA PHE A 11 -14.72 19.55 -8.50
C PHE A 11 -15.80 19.28 -9.56
N SER A 12 -16.63 20.29 -9.82
CA SER A 12 -17.73 20.21 -10.79
C SER A 12 -17.24 20.21 -12.25
N ASP A 13 -16.05 20.73 -12.50
CA ASP A 13 -15.45 20.84 -13.83
C ASP A 13 -13.91 20.91 -13.75
N ASP A 14 -13.25 20.60 -14.87
CA ASP A 14 -11.79 20.56 -15.01
C ASP A 14 -11.14 21.93 -14.75
N LYS A 15 -11.77 23.03 -15.17
CA LYS A 15 -11.21 24.38 -14.97
C LYS A 15 -11.16 24.73 -13.49
N SER A 16 -12.23 24.42 -12.76
CA SER A 16 -12.30 24.62 -11.31
C SER A 16 -11.23 23.81 -10.57
N ALA A 17 -11.01 22.55 -10.96
CA ALA A 17 -9.94 21.71 -10.42
C ALA A 17 -8.55 22.30 -10.67
N VAL A 18 -8.29 22.78 -11.89
CA VAL A 18 -7.02 23.41 -12.26
C VAL A 18 -6.79 24.71 -11.48
N LEU A 19 -7.80 25.58 -11.35
CA LEU A 19 -7.67 26.84 -10.61
C LEU A 19 -7.40 26.60 -9.13
N ALA A 20 -8.12 25.67 -8.51
CA ALA A 20 -7.88 25.30 -7.11
C ALA A 20 -6.48 24.71 -6.92
N SER A 21 -6.06 23.83 -7.84
CA SER A 21 -4.72 23.22 -7.83
C SER A 21 -3.62 24.30 -7.96
N GLN A 22 -3.79 25.28 -8.84
CA GLN A 22 -2.84 26.40 -8.97
C GLN A 22 -2.73 27.20 -7.68
N MET A 23 -3.87 27.57 -7.07
CA MET A 23 -3.88 28.32 -5.81
C MET A 23 -3.21 27.53 -4.67
N LEU A 24 -3.48 26.23 -4.59
CA LEU A 24 -2.84 25.34 -3.62
C LEU A 24 -1.32 25.28 -3.87
N GLN A 25 -0.89 25.13 -5.11
CA GLN A 25 0.54 25.12 -5.43
C GLN A 25 1.24 26.44 -5.10
N GLU A 26 0.56 27.58 -5.29
CA GLU A 26 1.08 28.91 -4.92
C GLU A 26 1.28 29.08 -3.41
N LEU A 27 0.46 28.40 -2.60
CA LEU A 27 0.57 28.42 -1.14
C LEU A 27 1.56 27.38 -0.59
N GLY A 28 2.20 26.61 -1.46
CA GLY A 28 3.22 25.62 -1.10
C GLY A 28 2.71 24.20 -0.91
N TYR A 29 1.46 23.91 -1.25
CA TYR A 29 0.95 22.54 -1.30
C TYR A 29 1.44 21.81 -2.56
N GLU A 30 1.34 20.48 -2.56
CA GLU A 30 1.67 19.63 -3.71
C GLU A 30 0.42 18.95 -4.29
N PRO A 31 -0.47 19.69 -5.00
CA PRO A 31 -1.69 19.12 -5.54
C PRO A 31 -1.46 18.26 -6.79
N VAL A 32 -2.15 17.13 -6.84
CA VAL A 32 -2.13 16.18 -7.95
C VAL A 32 -3.54 16.01 -8.50
N ILE A 33 -3.74 16.36 -9.76
CA ILE A 33 -5.02 16.16 -10.44
C ILE A 33 -5.15 14.69 -10.85
N GLN A 34 -6.18 14.01 -10.35
CA GLN A 34 -6.57 12.65 -10.71
C GLN A 34 -7.86 12.67 -11.52
N GLN A 35 -7.91 11.93 -12.63
CA GLN A 35 -9.13 11.77 -13.45
C GLN A 35 -9.80 13.12 -13.86
N GLY A 36 -9.02 14.19 -14.02
CA GLY A 36 -9.44 15.52 -14.52
C GLY A 36 -10.24 16.39 -13.54
N GLN A 37 -11.08 15.80 -12.69
CA GLN A 37 -11.95 16.55 -11.78
C GLN A 37 -11.64 16.30 -10.30
N ASN A 38 -10.73 15.37 -10.00
CA ASN A 38 -10.30 15.12 -8.63
C ASN A 38 -8.95 15.77 -8.39
N VAL A 39 -8.76 16.38 -7.22
CA VAL A 39 -7.48 16.93 -6.77
C VAL A 39 -7.12 16.27 -5.46
N HIS A 40 -5.98 15.59 -5.46
CA HIS A 40 -5.40 14.95 -4.29
C HIS A 40 -4.28 15.80 -3.73
N ILE A 41 -4.27 16.05 -2.41
CA ILE A 41 -3.21 16.81 -1.73
C ILE A 41 -2.79 16.11 -0.43
N HIS A 42 -1.51 16.23 -0.07
CA HIS A 42 -0.99 15.87 1.25
C HIS A 42 -0.77 17.13 2.08
N LEU A 43 -1.13 17.05 3.36
CA LEU A 43 -1.11 18.16 4.30
C LEU A 43 -0.38 17.78 5.58
N ASP A 44 0.28 18.74 6.20
CA ASP A 44 0.57 18.69 7.64
C ASP A 44 -0.65 19.25 8.40
N GLY A 45 -0.90 18.74 9.61
CA GLY A 45 -2.16 18.99 10.35
C GLY A 45 -2.55 20.46 10.58
N SER A 46 -1.63 21.41 10.42
CA SER A 46 -1.89 22.87 10.50
C SER A 46 -2.72 23.43 9.35
N ASP A 47 -2.73 22.77 8.19
CA ASP A 47 -3.15 23.39 6.94
C ASP A 47 -4.52 22.90 6.42
N LEU A 48 -5.19 22.05 7.20
CA LEU A 48 -6.49 21.45 6.85
C LEU A 48 -7.57 22.49 6.54
N THR A 49 -7.77 23.48 7.42
CA THR A 49 -8.84 24.46 7.26
C THR A 49 -8.65 25.30 5.99
N SER A 50 -7.43 25.78 5.76
CA SER A 50 -7.12 26.59 4.58
C SER A 50 -7.32 25.80 3.29
N ALA A 51 -6.87 24.55 3.24
CA ALA A 51 -7.09 23.68 2.08
C ALA A 51 -8.58 23.46 1.79
N LEU A 52 -9.39 23.22 2.83
CA LEU A 52 -10.84 23.05 2.70
C LEU A 52 -11.53 24.32 2.18
N GLU A 53 -11.13 25.50 2.66
CA GLU A 53 -11.71 26.78 2.22
C GLU A 53 -11.39 27.07 0.76
N ILE A 54 -10.15 26.84 0.33
CA ILE A 54 -9.72 27.04 -1.06
C ILE A 54 -10.52 26.11 -1.97
N ALA A 55 -10.56 24.81 -1.67
CA ALA A 55 -11.31 23.86 -2.48
C ALA A 55 -12.78 24.27 -2.61
N GLN A 56 -13.44 24.62 -1.51
CA GLN A 56 -14.84 25.05 -1.51
C GLN A 56 -15.07 26.37 -2.25
N SER A 57 -14.16 27.34 -2.16
CA SER A 57 -14.24 28.60 -2.91
C SER A 57 -14.21 28.37 -4.43
N HIS A 58 -13.59 27.28 -4.87
CA HIS A 58 -13.53 26.86 -6.27
C HIS A 58 -14.60 25.80 -6.62
N GLY A 59 -15.57 25.54 -5.74
CA GLY A 59 -16.67 24.60 -6.00
C GLY A 59 -16.30 23.12 -5.82
N GLY A 60 -15.19 22.86 -5.13
CA GLY A 60 -14.74 21.53 -4.75
C GLY A 60 -15.36 21.05 -3.44
N TRP A 61 -15.61 19.75 -3.36
CA TRP A 61 -16.13 19.07 -2.17
C TRP A 61 -15.14 18.03 -1.70
N LEU A 62 -14.98 17.89 -0.39
CA LEU A 62 -14.16 16.84 0.19
C LEU A 62 -14.83 15.47 -0.04
N THR A 63 -14.16 14.58 -0.75
CA THR A 63 -14.64 13.21 -1.01
C THR A 63 -14.01 12.21 -0.04
N THR A 64 -12.71 12.37 0.25
CA THR A 64 -11.98 11.45 1.13
C THR A 64 -10.97 12.22 1.95
N GLN A 65 -10.94 11.93 3.25
CA GLN A 65 -9.91 12.36 4.18
C GLN A 65 -9.33 11.13 4.83
N SER A 66 -8.02 10.93 4.69
CA SER A 66 -7.31 9.82 5.33
C SER A 66 -6.13 10.35 6.13
N PRO A 67 -6.05 10.08 7.45
CA PRO A 67 -4.82 10.32 8.18
C PRO A 67 -3.77 9.32 7.67
N ILE A 68 -2.68 9.83 7.10
CA ILE A 68 -1.51 9.06 6.71
C ILE A 68 -0.78 8.70 8.02
N THR A 69 -1.23 7.62 8.65
CA THR A 69 -0.49 6.99 9.75
C THR A 69 0.54 6.04 9.14
N ASP A 70 1.76 5.93 9.70
CA ASP A 70 2.80 4.96 9.28
C ASP A 70 2.26 3.54 9.01
N ALA A 71 1.20 3.13 9.74
CA ALA A 71 0.52 1.84 9.56
C ALA A 71 -0.20 1.67 8.20
N CYS A 72 -0.61 2.76 7.55
CA CYS A 72 -1.31 2.75 6.26
C CYS A 72 -0.34 2.40 5.10
N ILE A 73 0.89 2.91 5.16
CA ILE A 73 1.94 2.62 4.15
C ILE A 73 2.30 1.13 4.17
N THR A 74 2.29 0.50 5.35
CA THR A 74 2.51 -0.94 5.47
C THR A 74 1.33 -1.79 5.00
N ASP A 75 0.10 -1.30 5.09
CA ASP A 75 -1.08 -2.07 4.67
C ASP A 75 -1.21 -2.15 3.14
N ASP A 76 -1.03 -1.02 2.44
CA ASP A 76 -1.03 -0.98 0.97
C ASP A 76 0.14 -1.79 0.35
N ALA A 77 1.32 -1.75 0.96
CA ALA A 77 2.51 -2.46 0.46
C ALA A 77 2.48 -3.98 0.71
N TYR A 78 1.86 -4.42 1.81
CA TYR A 78 1.81 -5.83 2.20
C TYR A 78 0.48 -6.52 1.93
N HIS A 79 -0.56 -5.80 1.50
CA HIS A 79 -1.88 -6.31 1.13
C HIS A 79 -2.25 -7.55 1.96
N MET A 80 -2.30 -7.40 3.29
CA MET A 80 -2.60 -8.49 4.22
C MET A 80 -4.08 -8.92 4.17
N ASP A 81 -4.79 -8.56 3.09
CA ASP A 81 -6.01 -9.25 2.69
C ASP A 81 -5.62 -10.67 2.28
N THR A 82 -5.72 -11.54 3.29
CA THR A 82 -5.39 -12.94 3.23
C THR A 82 -6.19 -13.58 2.11
N ILE A 83 -5.56 -13.82 0.96
CA ILE A 83 -6.14 -14.72 -0.05
C ILE A 83 -6.13 -16.10 0.60
N PRO A 84 -7.30 -16.68 0.97
CA PRO A 84 -7.29 -17.98 1.60
C PRO A 84 -6.78 -18.98 0.57
N ILE A 85 -5.60 -19.56 0.82
CA ILE A 85 -5.15 -20.72 0.06
C ILE A 85 -6.08 -21.86 0.44
N PRO A 86 -6.91 -22.37 -0.48
CA PRO A 86 -7.79 -23.48 -0.17
C PRO A 86 -6.92 -24.67 0.26
N ALA A 87 -7.07 -25.10 1.50
CA ALA A 87 -6.38 -26.28 2.01
C ALA A 87 -6.99 -27.51 1.33
N HIS A 88 -6.40 -27.91 0.20
CA HIS A 88 -6.40 -29.27 -0.35
C HIS A 88 -7.77 -29.98 -0.46
N VAL A 89 -8.34 -30.11 -1.67
CA VAL A 89 -9.22 -31.26 -1.95
C VAL A 89 -8.30 -32.47 -2.19
N VAL A 90 -8.03 -33.22 -1.13
CA VAL A 90 -7.34 -34.51 -1.23
C VAL A 90 -8.31 -35.50 -1.87
N ASN A 91 -8.09 -35.85 -3.14
CA ASN A 91 -8.69 -37.04 -3.73
C ASN A 91 -7.80 -38.23 -3.37
N GLU A 92 -8.29 -39.14 -2.53
CA GLU A 92 -7.62 -40.37 -2.09
C GLU A 92 -7.61 -41.46 -3.18
N ASP A 93 -7.46 -41.07 -4.45
CA ASP A 93 -7.61 -41.95 -5.62
C ASP A 93 -6.38 -41.93 -6.55
N LEU A 94 -5.18 -41.72 -5.97
CA LEU A 94 -3.89 -41.99 -6.63
C LEU A 94 -3.37 -43.34 -6.17
N ILE A 95 -3.87 -44.38 -6.83
CA ILE A 95 -3.54 -45.78 -6.63
C ILE A 95 -2.08 -46.07 -7.05
N ALA A 96 -1.37 -46.81 -6.19
CA ALA A 96 -0.20 -47.67 -6.43
C ALA A 96 1.16 -47.06 -6.78
N SER A 97 2.10 -47.07 -5.81
CA SER A 97 3.13 -48.12 -5.70
C SER A 97 4.14 -47.76 -4.60
N GLU A 98 4.08 -48.45 -3.46
CA GLU A 98 5.10 -48.40 -2.40
C GLU A 98 6.43 -48.97 -2.90
N ASP A 99 7.38 -48.09 -3.24
CA ASP A 99 8.80 -48.46 -3.29
C ASP A 99 9.41 -48.02 -1.94
N ILE A 100 9.62 -49.01 -1.08
CA ILE A 100 10.06 -48.85 0.31
C ILE A 100 11.54 -48.42 0.30
N PHE A 101 11.82 -47.16 0.64
CA PHE A 101 13.19 -46.68 0.83
C PHE A 101 13.67 -47.03 2.25
N ASP A 102 14.58 -48.00 2.38
CA ASP A 102 15.17 -48.45 3.65
C ASP A 102 16.64 -47.96 3.75
N PRO A 103 16.94 -46.88 4.49
CA PRO A 103 18.30 -46.36 4.60
C PRO A 103 19.12 -47.10 5.68
N ASP A 104 20.07 -47.92 5.26
CA ASP A 104 20.99 -48.63 6.17
C ASP A 104 22.07 -47.72 6.79
N ASP A 105 22.48 -48.02 8.03
CA ASP A 105 23.10 -47.13 9.04
C ASP A 105 24.62 -46.85 8.87
N ARG A 106 25.14 -46.60 7.65
CA ARG A 106 26.61 -46.40 7.45
C ARG A 106 27.04 -45.24 6.56
N SER A 107 26.18 -44.26 6.30
CA SER A 107 26.45 -43.24 5.27
C SER A 107 27.21 -41.98 5.71
N TYR A 108 27.49 -41.76 7.00
CA TYR A 108 28.15 -40.52 7.45
C TYR A 108 29.52 -40.77 8.08
N GLY A 109 30.55 -40.85 7.22
CA GLY A 109 31.95 -41.05 7.62
C GLY A 109 32.94 -40.26 6.78
N TYR A 110 32.72 -38.95 6.58
CA TYR A 110 33.65 -38.11 5.81
C TYR A 110 33.84 -36.73 6.45
N PHE A 111 34.60 -36.65 7.53
CA PHE A 111 35.36 -35.43 7.83
C PHE A 111 36.84 -35.80 7.77
N SER A 112 37.53 -35.33 6.74
CA SER A 112 38.95 -35.54 6.56
C SER A 112 39.63 -34.21 6.34
N GLY A 113 40.66 -33.95 7.15
CA GLY A 113 41.68 -32.92 6.97
C GLY A 113 41.33 -31.57 7.60
N ASP A 114 42.23 -30.88 8.29
CA ASP A 114 43.60 -31.17 8.70
C ASP A 114 43.94 -30.05 9.71
N VAL A 115 44.38 -30.36 10.92
CA VAL A 115 44.77 -29.31 11.89
C VAL A 115 46.25 -29.04 11.68
N HIS A 116 46.57 -27.94 11.01
CA HIS A 116 47.93 -27.43 10.99
C HIS A 116 48.04 -26.27 11.99
N THR A 117 48.99 -26.47 12.90
CA THR A 117 49.39 -25.73 14.11
C THR A 117 49.65 -24.24 13.93
#